data_AF-A0A920I574-F1
#
_entry.id   AF-A0A920I574-F1
#
_cell.length_a   1.000
_cell.length_b   1.000
_cell.length_c   1.000
_cell.angle_alpha   90.00
_cell.angle_beta   90.00
_cell.angle_gamma   90.00
#
_symmetry.space_group_name_H-M   'P 1'
#
loop_
_entity.id
_entity.type
_entity.pdbx_description
1 polymer ?
#
loop_
_entity_poly.entity_id
_entity_poly.type
_entity_poly.pdbx_seq_one_letter_code
_entity_poly.pdbx_strand_id
1 'polypeptide(L)' 'MPETMPKSLVIIGSGAIGSEFASFYLDMGVEVTLIEAMDRILPVEDAEISDFVKKAFIKRGMKIITGAALPGSTRARPV' A
#
# COMPACT_ATOMS: atom_id res chain seq x y z
N MET A 1 1.14 17.21 10.89
CA MET A 1 1.35 17.08 9.43
C MET A 1 2.70 17.70 9.09
N PRO A 2 3.42 17.22 8.07
CA PRO A 2 4.69 17.82 7.68
C PRO A 2 4.48 19.25 7.20
N GLU A 3 5.49 20.11 7.38
CA GLU A 3 5.43 21.52 6.94
C GLU A 3 5.30 21.65 5.41
N THR A 4 5.79 20.67 4.67
CA THR A 4 5.61 20.54 3.22
C THR A 4 5.28 19.11 2.84
N MET A 5 4.42 18.93 1.85
CA MET A 5 4.08 17.61 1.34
C MET A 5 5.15 17.12 0.36
N PRO A 6 5.55 15.84 0.42
CA PRO A 6 6.45 15.28 -0.58
C PRO A 6 5.74 15.22 -1.94
N LYS A 7 6.52 15.29 -3.03
CA LYS A 7 5.99 15.08 -4.39
C LYS A 7 5.52 13.63 -4.60
N SER A 8 6.27 12.69 -4.04
CA SER A 8 6.01 11.26 -4.16
C SER A 8 6.32 10.54 -2.85
N LEU A 9 5.62 9.44 -2.56
CA LEU A 9 5.78 8.63 -1.37
C LEU A 9 5.71 7.14 -1.72
N VAL A 10 6.66 6.36 -1.20
CA VAL A 10 6.61 4.88 -1.23
C VAL A 10 6.22 4.38 0.15
N ILE A 11 5.18 3.55 0.20
CA ILE A 11 4.74 2.86 1.40
C ILE A 11 4.96 1.36 1.20
N ILE A 12 5.57 0.71 2.17
CA ILE A 12 5.92 -0.71 2.13
C ILE A 12 5.11 -1.42 3.21
N GLY A 13 4.35 -2.43 2.79
CA GLY A 13 3.31 -3.09 3.58
C GLY A 13 1.94 -2.47 3.30
N SER A 14 0.99 -3.32 2.90
CA SER A 14 -0.37 -2.94 2.53
C SER A 14 -1.45 -3.46 3.49
N GLY A 15 -1.06 -3.79 4.72
CA GLY A 15 -2.02 -4.00 5.82
C GLY A 15 -2.86 -2.75 6.09
N ALA A 16 -3.81 -2.84 7.02
CA ALA A 16 -4.78 -1.77 7.30
C ALA A 16 -4.12 -0.38 7.43
N ILE A 17 -3.07 -0.27 8.25
CA ILE A 17 -2.33 0.99 8.48
C ILE A 17 -1.66 1.49 7.20
N GLY A 18 -0.92 0.63 6.49
CA GLY A 18 -0.21 1.03 5.26
C GLY A 18 -1.17 1.52 4.18
N SER A 19 -2.32 0.85 4.04
CA SER A 19 -3.38 1.25 3.11
C SER A 19 -4.07 2.56 3.52
N GLU A 20 -4.27 2.79 4.82
CA GLU A 20 -4.84 4.05 5.34
C GLU A 20 -3.94 5.24 5.04
N PHE A 21 -2.64 5.14 5.36
CA PHE A 21 -1.66 6.19 5.04
C PHE A 21 -1.51 6.39 3.53
N ALA A 22 -1.52 5.31 2.75
CA ALA A 22 -1.45 5.41 1.29
C ALA A 22 -2.65 6.18 0.72
N SER A 23 -3.86 5.89 1.21
CA SER A 23 -5.07 6.62 0.82
C SER A 23 -4.99 8.09 1.25
N PHE A 24 -4.58 8.34 2.49
CA PHE A 24 -4.50 9.70 3.04
C PHE A 24 -3.53 10.58 2.25
N TYR A 25 -2.31 10.11 1.99
CA TYR A 25 -1.32 10.87 1.22
C TYR A 25 -1.73 11.05 -0.25
N LEU A 26 -2.41 10.06 -0.84
CA LEU A 26 -2.96 10.18 -2.18
C LEU A 26 -4.04 11.28 -2.25
N ASP A 27 -4.93 11.35 -1.27
CA ASP A 27 -5.97 12.40 -1.19
C ASP A 27 -5.38 13.80 -1.02
N MET A 28 -4.18 13.89 -0.47
CA MET A 28 -3.41 15.12 -0.36
C MET A 28 -2.65 15.50 -1.64
N GLY A 29 -2.80 14.73 -2.74
CA GLY A 29 -2.17 15.00 -4.02
C GLY A 29 -0.73 14.51 -4.14
N VAL A 30 -0.27 13.64 -3.23
CA VAL A 30 1.06 13.00 -3.35
C VAL A 30 1.00 11.84 -4.32
N GLU A 31 2.02 11.67 -5.15
CA GLU A 31 2.20 10.46 -5.96
C GLU A 31 2.54 9.27 -5.06
N VAL A 32 1.58 8.37 -4.81
CA VAL A 32 1.79 7.24 -3.90
C VAL A 32 2.07 5.94 -4.65
N THR A 33 3.12 5.24 -4.24
CA THR A 33 3.39 3.83 -4.58
C THR A 33 3.26 2.96 -3.35
N LEU A 34 2.34 2.00 -3.38
CA LEU A 34 2.14 0.99 -2.33
C LEU A 34 2.78 -0.34 -2.74
N ILE A 35 3.67 -0.87 -1.90
CA ILE A 35 4.40 -2.13 -2.13
C ILE A 35 3.96 -3.16 -1.10
N GLU A 36 3.65 -4.37 -1.55
CA GLU A 36 3.27 -5.50 -0.71
C GLU A 36 4.07 -6.75 -1.11
N ALA A 37 4.49 -7.52 -0.10
CA ALA A 37 5.23 -8.76 -0.27
C ALA A 37 4.31 -9.93 -0.64
N MET A 38 3.04 -9.90 -0.20
CA MET A 38 2.01 -10.86 -0.58
C MET A 38 1.43 -10.58 -1.98
N ASP A 39 0.69 -11.54 -2.53
CA ASP A 39 0.12 -11.45 -3.88
C ASP A 39 -1.04 -10.43 -3.99
N ARG A 40 -1.59 -9.99 -2.85
CA ARG A 40 -2.72 -9.07 -2.75
C ARG A 40 -2.50 -8.03 -1.65
N ILE A 41 -3.08 -6.85 -1.85
CA ILE A 41 -3.16 -5.85 -0.78
C ILE A 41 -4.16 -6.27 0.29
N LEU A 42 -4.03 -5.75 1.51
CA LEU A 42 -4.90 -6.13 2.64
C LEU A 42 -5.02 -7.67 2.76
N PRO A 43 -3.91 -8.42 2.90
CA PRO A 43 -3.91 -9.87 2.74
C PRO A 43 -4.65 -10.64 3.83
N VAL A 44 -5.06 -9.98 4.91
CA VAL A 44 -5.90 -10.54 5.99
C VAL A 44 -7.38 -10.54 5.60
N GLU A 45 -7.80 -9.67 4.68
CA GLU A 45 -9.19 -9.52 4.26
C GLU A 45 -9.59 -10.54 3.18
N ASP A 46 -10.89 -10.61 2.88
CA ASP A 46 -11.41 -11.41 1.78
C ASP A 46 -10.86 -10.96 0.42
N ALA A 47 -10.64 -11.91 -0.49
CA ALA A 47 -10.01 -11.63 -1.78
C ALA A 47 -10.80 -10.63 -2.63
N GLU A 48 -12.13 -10.70 -2.54
CA GLU A 48 -13.02 -9.74 -3.21
C GLU A 48 -12.85 -8.32 -2.66
N ILE A 49 -12.69 -8.17 -1.34
CA ILE A 49 -12.44 -6.88 -0.70
C ILE A 49 -11.06 -6.33 -1.10
N SER A 50 -10.03 -7.17 -1.05
CA SER A 50 -8.68 -6.79 -1.52
C SER A 50 -8.69 -6.28 -2.96
N ASP A 51 -9.41 -6.96 -3.86
CA ASP A 51 -9.49 -6.59 -5.28
C ASP A 51 -10.32 -5.32 -5.49
N PHE A 52 -11.44 -5.18 -4.79
CA PHE A 52 -12.27 -3.98 -4.81
C PHE A 52 -11.47 -2.74 -4.39
N VAL A 53 -10.77 -2.82 -3.25
CA VAL A 53 -9.94 -1.71 -2.75
C VAL A 53 -8.77 -1.42 -3.70
N LYS A 54 -8.11 -2.46 -4.24
CA LYS A 54 -7.02 -2.29 -5.21
C LYS A 54 -7.48 -1.52 -6.44
N LYS A 55 -8.63 -1.89 -7.00
CA LYS A 55 -9.23 -1.19 -8.15
C LYS A 55 -9.57 0.27 -7.81
N ALA A 56 -10.11 0.52 -6.62
CA ALA A 56 -10.42 1.88 -6.17
C ALA A 56 -9.14 2.74 -6.03
N PHE A 57 -8.07 2.21 -5.45
CA PHE A 57 -6.79 2.92 -5.33
C PHE A 57 -6.14 3.20 -6.69
N ILE A 58 -6.13 2.21 -7.60
CA ILE A 58 -5.59 2.41 -8.96
C ILE A 58 -6.40 3.48 -9.72
N LYS A 59 -7.73 3.47 -9.60
CA LYS A 59 -8.60 4.49 -10.22
C LYS A 59 -8.30 5.90 -9.69
N ARG A 60 -7.87 6.02 -8.44
CA ARG A 60 -7.44 7.28 -7.81
C ARG A 60 -6.00 7.68 -8.15
N GLY A 61 -5.28 6.89 -8.96
CA GLY A 61 -3.92 7.19 -9.42
C GLY A 61 -2.80 6.56 -8.58
N MET A 62 -3.11 5.67 -7.63
CA MET A 62 -2.10 4.97 -6.85
C MET A 62 -1.38 3.91 -7.69
N LYS A 63 -0.04 3.85 -7.60
CA LYS A 63 0.74 2.72 -8.11
C LYS A 63 0.79 1.62 -7.06
N ILE A 64 0.51 0.38 -7.45
CA ILE A 64 0.52 -0.78 -6.54
C ILE A 64 1.43 -1.87 -7.09
N ILE A 65 2.33 -2.38 -6.25
CA ILE A 65 3.24 -3.48 -6.54
C ILE A 65 3.02 -4.57 -5.50
N THR A 66 2.53 -5.74 -5.92
CA THR A 66 2.35 -6.92 -5.07
C THR A 66 3.40 -7.98 -5.39
N GLY A 67 3.62 -8.94 -4.49
CA GLY A 67 4.61 -10.01 -4.67
C GLY A 67 6.07 -9.52 -4.60
N ALA A 68 6.31 -8.32 -4.07
CA ALA A 68 7.63 -7.70 -4.01
C ALA A 68 8.14 -7.66 -2.57
N ALA A 69 9.06 -8.57 -2.24
CA ALA A 69 9.78 -8.56 -0.97
C ALA A 69 11.04 -7.70 -1.05
N LEU A 70 11.35 -7.00 0.05
CA LEU A 70 12.60 -6.25 0.16
C LEU A 70 13.79 -7.20 0.37
N PRO A 71 14.92 -7.02 -0.34
CA PRO A 71 16.14 -7.76 -0.05
C PRO A 71 16.56 -7.55 1.41
N GLY A 72 16.76 -8.65 2.15
CA GLY A 72 17.16 -8.61 3.57
C GLY A 72 16.02 -8.47 4.58
N SER A 73 14.75 -8.32 4.15
CA SER A 73 13.63 -8.41 5.09
C SER A 73 13.43 -9.87 5.51
N THR A 74 13.66 -10.19 6.77
CA THR A 74 13.31 -11.50 7.35
C THR A 74 11.81 -11.54 7.60
N ARG A 75 11.13 -12.52 6.98
CA ARG A 75 9.71 -12.79 7.25
C ARG A 75 9.60 -13.24 8.71
N ALA A 76 8.98 -12.43 9.58
CA ALA A 76 8.59 -12.91 10.89
C ALA A 76 7.63 -14.10 10.69
N ARG A 77 7.96 -15.26 11.27
CA ARG A 77 7.11 -16.45 11.13
C ARG A 77 5.72 -16.15 11.70
N PRO A 78 4.64 -16.63 11.06
CA PRO A 78 3.33 -16.60 11.69
C PRO A 78 3.41 -17.43 12.98
N VAL A 79 2.92 -16.86 14.08
CA VAL A 79 2.57 -17.59 15.30
C VAL A 79 1.28 -18.37 15.10
#